data_AF-G0UZH8-F1
#
_entry.id   AF-G0UZH8-F1
#
_cell.length_a   1.000
_cell.length_b   1.000
_cell.length_c   1.000
_cell.angle_alpha   90.00
_cell.angle_beta   90.00
_cell.angle_gamma   90.00
#
_symmetry.space_group_name_H-M   'P 1'
#
loop_
_entity.id
_entity.type
_entity.pdbx_description
1 polymer ?
#
loop_
_entity_poly.entity_id
_entity_poly.type
_entity_poly.pdbx_seq_one_letter_code
_entity_poly.pdbx_strand_id
1 'polypeptide(L)'
;MGFMSFFKRETPEEAMRKYKRGLDRTVRELDRERSKLQMQEQRIVVEMKKMAKQDQIDSVRIFARDLVRTRKYQQKLFRMRAQIQGVSLRIQTMQCTAQMATAMKGVARSMSSMNRQMKIPQMQRIMQEFEKQNELMGMKEEMMNDMVDDVMDDEGEEEDETELEIQKVMDEAGLDFKCKVGVTNDALPTQQEAEEQTDDKELDARLAALRASMK
;
A
#
# COMPACT_ATOMS: atom_id res chain seq x y z
N MET A 1 42.16 -25.40 20.04
CA MET A 1 40.94 -24.86 19.39
C MET A 1 41.09 -25.06 17.90
N GLY A 2 40.22 -25.90 17.31
CA GLY A 2 40.44 -26.53 16.02
C GLY A 2 40.31 -25.59 14.82
N PHE A 3 41.33 -25.64 13.95
CA PHE A 3 41.38 -25.06 12.61
C PHE A 3 40.37 -25.67 11.61
N MET A 4 39.49 -26.58 12.06
CA MET A 4 38.59 -27.36 11.20
C MET A 4 37.21 -26.73 10.97
N SER A 5 36.95 -25.53 11.54
CA SER A 5 35.67 -24.83 11.40
C SER A 5 35.55 -23.97 10.14
N PHE A 6 36.61 -23.82 9.34
CA PHE A 6 36.61 -22.97 8.14
C PHE A 6 36.21 -23.67 6.84
N PHE A 7 36.00 -25.00 6.85
CA PHE A 7 35.73 -25.80 5.63
C PHE A 7 34.39 -26.56 5.64
N LYS A 8 33.45 -26.25 6.55
CA LYS A 8 32.08 -26.79 6.46
C LYS A 8 31.28 -26.02 5.41
N ARG A 9 30.85 -26.71 4.35
CA ARG A 9 29.85 -26.20 3.41
C ARG A 9 28.57 -25.90 4.18
N GLU A 10 27.99 -24.71 3.97
CA GLU A 10 26.72 -24.32 4.61
C GLU A 10 25.68 -25.42 4.34
N THR A 11 25.07 -25.93 5.41
CA THR A 11 23.95 -26.86 5.27
C THR A 11 22.74 -26.12 4.68
N PRO A 12 21.84 -26.80 3.96
CA PRO A 12 20.63 -26.17 3.42
C PRO A 12 19.77 -25.51 4.51
N GLU A 13 19.77 -26.05 5.73
CA GLU A 13 19.10 -25.44 6.88
C GLU A 13 19.77 -24.14 7.34
N GLU A 14 21.10 -24.09 7.37
CA GLU A 14 21.85 -22.87 7.72
C GLU A 14 21.66 -21.77 6.66
N ALA A 15 21.66 -22.14 5.38
CA ALA A 15 21.35 -21.24 4.28
C ALA A 15 19.92 -20.65 4.41
N MET A 16 18.90 -21.49 4.64
CA MET A 16 17.52 -21.01 4.85
C MET A 16 17.40 -20.08 6.06
N ARG A 17 18.11 -20.36 7.16
CA ARG A 17 18.14 -19.47 8.34
C ARG A 17 18.81 -18.13 8.04
N LYS A 18 19.88 -18.13 7.24
CA LYS A 18 20.58 -16.92 6.80
C LYS A 18 19.68 -16.04 5.92
N TYR A 19 18.98 -16.65 4.95
CA TYR A 19 18.00 -15.94 4.12
C TYR A 19 16.86 -15.35 4.94
N LYS A 20 16.26 -16.11 5.86
CA LYS A 20 15.21 -15.59 6.76
C LYS A 20 15.67 -14.36 7.54
N ARG A 21 16.87 -14.41 8.14
CA ARG A 21 17.46 -13.25 8.85
C ARG A 21 17.74 -12.07 7.93
N GLY A 22 18.13 -12.33 6.67
CA GLY A 22 18.31 -11.30 5.66
C GLY A 22 16.99 -10.59 5.36
N LEU A 23 15.93 -11.35 5.09
CA LEU A 23 14.59 -10.82 4.85
C LEU A 23 14.08 -10.00 6.04
N ASP A 24 14.26 -10.49 7.27
CA ASP A 24 13.84 -9.78 8.49
C ASP A 24 14.57 -8.42 8.65
N ARG A 25 15.82 -8.32 8.20
CA ARG A 25 16.54 -7.03 8.18
C ARG A 25 15.96 -6.10 7.13
N THR A 26 15.73 -6.60 5.92
CA THR A 26 15.13 -5.82 4.82
C THR A 26 13.75 -5.29 5.22
N VAL A 27 12.91 -6.10 5.89
CA VAL A 27 11.60 -5.63 6.40
C VAL A 27 11.76 -4.45 7.34
N ARG A 28 12.72 -4.51 8.29
CA ARG A 28 12.97 -3.40 9.23
C ARG A 28 13.52 -2.16 8.55
N GLU A 29 14.34 -2.33 7.51
CA GLU A 29 14.85 -1.22 6.71
C GLU A 29 13.73 -0.53 5.93
N LEU A 30 12.86 -1.31 5.27
CA LEU A 30 11.67 -0.79 4.59
C LEU A 30 10.71 -0.06 5.54
N ASP A 31 10.46 -0.62 6.73
CA ASP A 31 9.61 0.03 7.74
C ASP A 31 10.20 1.38 8.20
N ARG A 32 11.53 1.45 8.38
CA ARG A 32 12.21 2.71 8.75
C ARG A 32 12.14 3.74 7.63
N GLU A 33 12.33 3.31 6.38
CA GLU A 33 12.25 4.19 5.23
C GLU A 33 10.84 4.74 5.04
N ARG A 34 9.82 3.87 5.16
CA ARG A 34 8.42 4.27 5.16
C ARG A 34 8.12 5.30 6.25
N SER A 35 8.60 5.11 7.49
CA SER A 35 8.39 6.11 8.56
C SER A 35 9.05 7.47 8.24
N LYS A 36 10.20 7.49 7.54
CA LYS A 36 10.83 8.74 7.09
C LYS A 36 9.96 9.45 6.06
N LEU A 37 9.42 8.71 5.10
CA LEU A 37 8.52 9.26 4.07
C LEU A 37 7.22 9.78 4.66
N GLN A 38 6.66 9.11 5.68
CA GLN A 38 5.49 9.59 6.41
C GLN A 38 5.77 10.93 7.11
N MET A 39 6.96 11.11 7.70
CA MET A 39 7.36 12.40 8.26
C MET A 39 7.56 13.48 7.18
N GLN A 40 8.09 13.11 6.01
CA GLN A 40 8.22 14.03 4.87
C GLN A 40 6.85 14.44 4.34
N GLU A 41 5.91 13.50 4.19
CA GLU A 41 4.53 13.77 3.79
C GLU A 41 3.88 14.80 4.71
N GLN A 42 3.99 14.61 6.04
CA GLN A 42 3.45 15.57 7.00
C GLN A 42 4.06 16.98 6.86
N ARG A 43 5.36 17.06 6.56
CA ARG A 43 6.04 18.35 6.31
C ARG A 43 5.52 19.01 5.03
N ILE A 44 5.41 18.25 3.94
CA ILE A 44 4.88 18.75 2.66
C ILE A 44 3.45 19.26 2.85
N VAL A 45 2.59 18.56 3.59
CA VAL A 45 1.22 19.03 3.88
C VAL A 45 1.23 20.36 4.65
N VAL A 46 2.10 20.53 5.65
CA VAL A 46 2.22 21.78 6.41
C VAL A 46 2.70 22.92 5.52
N GLU A 47 3.72 22.68 4.69
CA GLU A 47 4.26 23.67 3.75
C GLU A 47 3.22 24.06 2.70
N MET A 48 2.52 23.08 2.13
CA MET A 48 1.45 23.29 1.15
C MET A 48 0.31 24.15 1.74
N LYS A 49 -0.12 23.89 2.98
CA LYS A 49 -1.10 24.74 3.70
C LYS A 49 -0.60 26.17 3.91
N LYS A 50 0.70 26.35 4.19
CA LYS A 50 1.31 27.67 4.36
C LYS A 50 1.35 28.44 3.03
N MET A 51 1.74 27.78 1.95
CA MET A 51 1.82 28.39 0.60
C MET A 51 0.44 28.69 0.03
N ALA A 52 -0.55 27.84 0.32
CA ALA A 52 -1.95 28.09 -0.02
C ALA A 52 -2.41 29.41 0.62
N LYS A 53 -2.21 29.61 1.92
CA LYS A 53 -2.57 30.88 2.61
C LYS A 53 -1.89 32.13 2.05
N GLN A 54 -0.76 31.96 1.36
CA GLN A 54 -0.02 33.04 0.72
C GLN A 54 -0.48 33.29 -0.74
N ASP A 55 -1.55 32.63 -1.18
CA ASP A 55 -2.10 32.67 -2.54
C ASP A 55 -1.05 32.27 -3.63
N GLN A 56 -0.05 31.45 -3.28
CA GLN A 56 1.01 30.98 -4.19
C GLN A 56 0.64 29.64 -4.85
N ILE A 57 -0.28 29.69 -5.81
CA ILE A 57 -0.87 28.52 -6.46
C ILE A 57 0.15 27.63 -7.19
N ASP A 58 1.14 28.22 -7.87
CA ASP A 58 2.16 27.44 -8.60
C ASP A 58 3.06 26.65 -7.64
N SER A 59 3.36 27.20 -6.47
CA SER A 59 4.11 26.49 -5.44
C SER A 59 3.29 25.35 -4.84
N VAL A 60 2.00 25.57 -4.56
CA VAL A 60 1.07 24.53 -4.10
C VAL A 60 1.00 23.38 -5.11
N ARG A 61 0.97 23.66 -6.41
CA ARG A 61 0.97 22.63 -7.46
C ARG A 61 2.24 21.77 -7.43
N ILE A 62 3.41 22.38 -7.23
CA ILE A 62 4.68 21.64 -7.12
C ILE A 62 4.69 20.73 -5.88
N PHE A 63 4.27 21.25 -4.73
CA PHE A 63 4.19 20.47 -3.49
C PHE A 63 3.13 19.36 -3.55
N ALA A 64 2.01 19.59 -4.23
CA ALA A 64 0.98 18.57 -4.42
C ALA A 64 1.51 17.40 -5.25
N ARG A 65 2.25 17.68 -6.34
CA ARG A 65 2.89 16.64 -7.15
C ARG A 65 3.91 15.84 -6.34
N ASP A 66 4.69 16.50 -5.49
CA ASP A 66 5.64 15.83 -4.58
C ASP A 66 4.93 14.98 -3.51
N LEU A 67 3.77 15.43 -3.03
CA LEU A 67 2.93 14.70 -2.08
C LEU A 67 2.38 13.41 -2.70
N VAL A 68 1.81 13.48 -3.91
CA VAL A 68 1.30 12.31 -4.64
C VAL A 68 2.41 11.28 -4.86
N ARG A 69 3.58 11.71 -5.35
CA ARG A 69 4.74 10.84 -5.53
C ARG A 69 5.19 10.19 -4.22
N THR A 70 5.22 10.96 -3.13
CA THR A 70 5.59 10.45 -1.81
C THR A 70 4.59 9.39 -1.33
N ARG A 71 3.28 9.61 -1.51
CA ARG A 71 2.24 8.63 -1.16
C ARG A 71 2.33 7.36 -2.02
N LYS A 72 2.50 7.49 -3.34
CA LYS A 72 2.71 6.33 -4.23
C LYS A 72 3.95 5.53 -3.81
N TYR A 73 5.05 6.21 -3.45
CA TYR A 73 6.25 5.54 -2.98
C TYR A 73 6.04 4.82 -1.63
N GLN A 74 5.31 5.43 -0.68
CA GLN A 74 4.92 4.76 0.56
C GLN A 74 4.07 3.50 0.31
N GLN A 75 3.11 3.57 -0.61
CA GLN A 75 2.30 2.41 -1.01
C GLN A 75 3.17 1.31 -1.65
N LYS A 76 4.11 1.68 -2.52
CA LYS A 76 5.07 0.76 -3.12
C LYS A 76 5.90 0.03 -2.06
N LEU A 77 6.44 0.75 -1.08
CA LEU A 77 7.17 0.14 0.05
C LEU A 77 6.29 -0.80 0.88
N PHE A 78 5.02 -0.45 1.09
CA PHE A 78 4.06 -1.32 1.78
C PHE A 78 3.78 -2.62 1.01
N ARG A 79 3.59 -2.54 -0.31
CA ARG A 79 3.43 -3.71 -1.19
C ARG A 79 4.69 -4.59 -1.16
N MET A 80 5.88 -4.00 -1.28
CA MET A 80 7.15 -4.73 -1.20
C MET A 80 7.34 -5.44 0.14
N ARG A 81 7.00 -4.79 1.25
CA ARG A 81 7.01 -5.43 2.59
C ARG A 81 6.09 -6.65 2.63
N ALA A 82 4.87 -6.54 2.11
CA ALA A 82 3.92 -7.65 2.08
C ALA A 82 4.45 -8.83 1.24
N GLN A 83 5.08 -8.54 0.10
CA GLN A 83 5.74 -9.56 -0.74
C GLN A 83 6.85 -10.29 0.02
N ILE A 84 7.75 -9.56 0.69
CA ILE A 84 8.84 -10.14 1.50
C ILE A 84 8.27 -11.00 2.64
N GLN A 85 7.20 -10.55 3.28
CA GLN A 85 6.53 -11.32 4.33
C GLN A 85 5.95 -12.63 3.77
N GLY A 86 5.38 -12.60 2.57
CA GLY A 86 4.92 -13.80 1.85
C GLY A 86 6.06 -14.78 1.57
N VAL A 87 7.22 -14.29 1.09
CA VAL A 87 8.42 -15.12 0.86
C VAL A 87 8.96 -15.70 2.17
N SER A 88 8.98 -14.92 3.26
CA SER A 88 9.39 -15.39 4.59
C SER A 88 8.50 -16.54 5.10
N LEU A 89 7.19 -16.44 4.87
CA LEU A 89 6.25 -17.52 5.18
C LEU A 89 6.51 -18.77 4.34
N ARG A 90 6.78 -18.63 3.04
CA ARG A 90 7.14 -19.76 2.17
C ARG A 90 8.40 -20.46 2.66
N ILE A 91 9.45 -19.71 3.03
CA ILE A 91 10.68 -20.28 3.62
C ILE A 91 10.36 -21.03 4.91
N GLN A 92 9.49 -20.49 5.77
CA GLN A 92 9.08 -21.17 7.00
C GLN A 92 8.34 -22.47 6.71
N THR A 93 7.43 -22.49 5.72
CA THR A 93 6.76 -23.72 5.27
C THR A 93 7.77 -24.75 4.76
N MET A 94 8.74 -24.34 3.94
CA MET A 94 9.82 -25.22 3.46
C MET A 94 10.64 -25.81 4.62
N GLN A 95 10.95 -25.03 5.65
CA GLN A 95 11.63 -25.52 6.86
C GLN A 95 10.81 -26.57 7.60
N CYS A 96 9.51 -26.34 7.79
CA CYS A 96 8.61 -27.31 8.41
C CYS A 96 8.54 -28.62 7.59
N THR A 97 8.42 -28.51 6.26
CA THR A 97 8.40 -29.68 5.37
C THR A 97 9.72 -30.45 5.42
N ALA A 98 10.86 -29.77 5.45
CA ALA A 98 12.18 -30.41 5.57
C ALA A 98 12.35 -31.16 6.90
N GLN A 99 11.87 -30.57 8.01
CA GLN A 99 11.86 -31.22 9.32
C GLN A 99 10.95 -32.45 9.33
N MET A 100 9.76 -32.33 8.74
CA MET A 100 8.80 -33.44 8.62
C MET A 100 9.38 -34.58 7.76
N ALA A 101 10.03 -34.27 6.63
CA ALA A 101 10.73 -35.25 5.81
C ALA A 101 11.86 -35.96 6.59
N THR A 102 12.59 -35.23 7.43
CA THR A 102 13.64 -35.81 8.28
C THR A 102 13.06 -36.74 9.35
N ALA A 103 11.96 -36.35 9.99
CA ALA A 103 11.24 -37.19 10.94
C ALA A 103 10.67 -38.44 10.27
N MET A 104 10.02 -38.28 9.11
CA MET A 104 9.50 -39.38 8.29
C MET A 104 10.62 -40.32 7.82
N LYS A 105 11.81 -39.82 7.51
CA LYS A 105 12.98 -40.66 7.20
C LYS A 105 13.41 -41.53 8.39
N GLY A 106 13.34 -40.99 9.61
CA GLY A 106 13.57 -41.75 10.84
C GLY A 106 12.52 -42.85 11.04
N VAL A 107 11.24 -42.49 10.90
CA VAL A 107 10.11 -43.42 10.98
C VAL A 107 10.21 -44.50 9.90
N ALA A 108 10.50 -44.13 8.65
CA ALA A 108 10.66 -45.06 7.53
C ALA A 108 11.85 -45.99 7.71
N ARG A 109 12.95 -45.55 8.34
CA ARG A 109 14.06 -46.44 8.71
C ARG A 109 13.65 -47.46 9.77
N SER A 110 12.96 -47.03 10.82
CA SER A 110 12.44 -47.93 11.85
C SER A 110 11.39 -48.89 11.29
N MET A 111 10.49 -48.37 10.46
CA MET A 111 9.47 -49.14 9.75
C MET A 111 10.13 -50.10 8.76
N SER A 112 11.15 -49.71 8.00
CA SER A 112 11.92 -50.59 7.10
C SER A 112 12.66 -51.70 7.86
N SER A 113 13.23 -51.40 9.03
CA SER A 113 13.81 -52.39 9.93
C SER A 113 12.76 -53.40 10.42
N MET A 114 11.53 -52.93 10.67
CA MET A 114 10.38 -53.76 11.06
C MET A 114 9.76 -54.51 9.86
N ASN A 115 9.79 -53.93 8.66
CA ASN A 115 9.31 -54.50 7.39
C ASN A 115 10.28 -55.55 6.84
N ARG A 116 11.57 -55.44 7.17
CA ARG A 116 12.54 -56.52 6.93
C ARG A 116 12.18 -57.78 7.71
N GLN A 117 11.34 -57.65 8.76
CA GLN A 117 10.76 -58.75 9.52
C GLN A 117 9.31 -59.10 9.09
N MET A 118 8.62 -58.29 8.27
CA MET A 118 7.27 -58.58 7.74
C MET A 118 7.08 -58.06 6.29
N LYS A 119 6.73 -58.93 5.32
CA LYS A 119 6.77 -58.68 3.85
C LYS A 119 5.90 -57.50 3.32
N ILE A 120 6.38 -56.83 2.25
CA ILE A 120 6.03 -55.45 1.81
C ILE A 120 5.30 -55.38 0.45
N PRO A 121 4.05 -54.88 0.42
CA PRO A 121 3.47 -54.22 -0.76
C PRO A 121 3.07 -52.73 -0.54
N GLN A 122 3.22 -52.17 0.65
CA GLN A 122 2.63 -50.86 1.01
C GLN A 122 3.52 -49.62 0.72
N MET A 123 4.82 -49.81 0.44
CA MET A 123 5.78 -48.69 0.26
C MET A 123 5.61 -47.93 -1.07
N GLN A 124 5.04 -48.55 -2.11
CA GLN A 124 4.79 -47.90 -3.41
C GLN A 124 3.66 -46.86 -3.36
N ARG A 125 2.67 -47.02 -2.46
CA ARG A 125 1.55 -46.06 -2.34
C ARG A 125 1.99 -44.72 -1.76
N ILE A 126 2.87 -44.75 -0.75
CA ILE A 126 3.34 -43.53 -0.05
C ILE A 126 4.17 -42.64 -1.00
N MET A 127 4.95 -43.23 -1.92
CA MET A 127 5.69 -42.45 -2.92
C MET A 127 4.75 -41.82 -3.97
N GLN A 128 3.74 -42.55 -4.43
CA GLN A 128 2.75 -42.01 -5.38
C GLN A 128 1.88 -40.90 -4.78
N GLU A 129 1.51 -41.00 -3.50
CA GLU A 129 0.76 -39.94 -2.82
C GLU A 129 1.59 -38.68 -2.57
N PHE A 130 2.90 -38.83 -2.36
CA PHE A 130 3.81 -37.70 -2.20
C PHE A 130 3.99 -36.92 -3.52
N GLU A 131 4.21 -37.61 -4.64
CA GLU A 131 4.32 -36.97 -5.96
C GLU A 131 3.04 -36.19 -6.32
N LYS A 132 1.87 -36.80 -6.07
CA LYS A 132 0.57 -36.17 -6.34
C LYS A 132 0.32 -34.91 -5.49
N GLN A 133 0.79 -34.88 -4.24
CA GLN A 133 0.67 -33.70 -3.37
C GLN A 133 1.64 -32.58 -3.76
N ASN A 134 2.82 -32.92 -4.25
CA ASN A 134 3.84 -31.95 -4.67
C ASN A 134 3.43 -31.25 -5.99
N GLU A 135 2.80 -31.97 -6.91
CA GLU A 135 2.26 -31.44 -8.17
C GLU A 135 1.09 -30.45 -7.91
N LEU A 136 0.25 -30.74 -6.92
CA LEU A 136 -0.84 -29.86 -6.47
C LEU A 136 -0.34 -28.54 -5.84
N MET A 137 0.89 -28.54 -5.32
CA MET A 137 1.53 -27.33 -4.79
C MET A 137 2.05 -26.42 -5.90
N GLY A 138 2.57 -26.97 -7.00
CA GLY A 138 3.04 -26.20 -8.17
C GLY A 138 1.91 -25.46 -8.89
N MET A 139 0.74 -26.09 -9.02
CA MET A 139 -0.44 -25.50 -9.69
C MET A 139 -1.02 -24.29 -8.93
N LYS A 140 -0.80 -24.21 -7.61
CA LYS A 140 -1.23 -23.08 -6.77
C LYS A 140 -0.28 -21.87 -6.85
N GLU A 141 0.93 -22.09 -7.33
CA GLU A 141 1.95 -21.05 -7.51
C GLU A 141 1.77 -20.29 -8.84
N GLU A 142 1.32 -20.99 -9.90
CA GLU A 142 0.96 -20.39 -11.19
C GLU A 142 -0.26 -19.45 -11.07
N MET A 143 -1.32 -19.88 -10.38
CA MET A 143 -2.52 -19.05 -10.16
C MET A 143 -2.28 -17.80 -9.31
N MET A 144 -1.16 -17.73 -8.59
CA MET A 144 -0.79 -16.56 -7.77
C MET A 144 0.09 -15.55 -8.52
N ASN A 145 0.74 -15.94 -9.62
CA ASN A 145 1.47 -15.01 -10.49
C ASN A 145 0.53 -14.29 -11.47
N ASP A 146 -0.53 -14.94 -11.95
CA ASP A 146 -1.51 -14.34 -12.86
C ASP A 146 -2.38 -13.23 -12.22
N MET A 147 -2.40 -13.13 -10.88
CA MET A 147 -3.09 -12.05 -10.16
C MET A 147 -2.19 -10.84 -9.87
N VAL A 148 -0.90 -10.91 -10.23
CA VAL A 148 0.11 -9.87 -9.95
C VAL A 148 0.44 -9.04 -11.21
N ASP A 149 0.11 -9.52 -12.41
CA ASP A 149 0.47 -8.86 -13.68
C ASP A 149 -0.59 -7.87 -14.23
N ASP A 150 -1.75 -7.75 -13.57
CA ASP A 150 -2.89 -6.94 -14.04
C ASP A 150 -2.97 -5.53 -13.41
N VAL A 151 -1.88 -5.03 -12.80
CA VAL A 151 -1.87 -3.75 -12.04
C VAL A 151 -0.75 -2.81 -12.49
N MET A 152 -0.47 -2.81 -13.80
CA MET A 152 0.52 -1.90 -14.43
C MET A 152 -0.15 -1.00 -15.46
N ASP A 153 -1.20 -0.30 -15.05
CA ASP A 153 -1.75 0.85 -15.79
C ASP A 153 -1.97 2.00 -14.80
N ASP A 154 -0.86 2.63 -14.36
CA ASP A 154 -0.84 3.66 -13.29
C ASP A 154 -0.06 4.92 -13.73
N GLU A 155 0.35 5.01 -15.00
CA GLU A 155 1.01 6.23 -15.52
C GLU A 155 0.00 7.36 -15.82
N GLY A 156 -1.30 7.05 -15.94
CA GLY A 156 -2.37 8.05 -16.17
C GLY A 156 -2.99 8.67 -14.91
N GLU A 157 -2.90 8.03 -13.74
CA GLU A 157 -3.59 8.50 -12.51
C GLU A 157 -2.85 9.63 -11.77
N GLU A 158 -1.55 9.87 -12.05
CA GLU A 158 -0.76 10.85 -11.27
C GLU A 158 -1.25 12.29 -11.42
N GLU A 159 -1.73 12.70 -12.60
CA GLU A 159 -2.17 14.09 -12.84
C GLU A 159 -3.53 14.37 -12.19
N ASP A 160 -4.51 13.46 -12.35
CA ASP A 160 -5.84 13.58 -11.74
C ASP A 160 -5.77 13.56 -10.21
N GLU A 161 -4.95 12.68 -9.61
CA GLU A 161 -4.72 12.65 -8.17
C GLU A 161 -4.11 13.95 -7.64
N THR A 162 -3.24 14.58 -8.44
CA THR A 162 -2.59 15.84 -8.07
C THR A 162 -3.61 16.97 -8.02
N GLU A 163 -4.49 17.09 -9.00
CA GLU A 163 -5.52 18.14 -9.02
C GLU A 163 -6.52 18.00 -7.87
N LEU A 164 -6.96 16.77 -7.58
CA LEU A 164 -7.85 16.47 -6.45
C LEU A 164 -7.24 16.88 -5.10
N GLU A 165 -5.94 16.64 -4.91
CA GLU A 165 -5.26 16.98 -3.67
C GLU A 165 -5.04 18.49 -3.53
N ILE A 166 -4.78 19.20 -4.64
CA ILE A 166 -4.74 20.67 -4.65
C ILE A 166 -6.09 21.23 -4.21
N GLN A 167 -7.20 20.72 -4.77
CA GLN A 167 -8.54 21.17 -4.44
C GLN A 167 -8.86 20.98 -2.95
N LYS A 168 -8.59 19.79 -2.39
CA LYS A 168 -8.79 19.51 -0.96
C LYS A 168 -8.04 20.49 -0.05
N VAL A 169 -6.81 20.84 -0.41
CA VAL A 169 -5.98 21.74 0.41
C VAL A 169 -6.44 23.19 0.30
N MET A 170 -6.93 23.60 -0.87
CA MET A 170 -7.56 24.91 -1.06
C MET A 170 -8.87 25.04 -0.26
N ASP A 171 -9.67 23.97 -0.24
CA ASP A 171 -10.88 23.89 0.57
C ASP A 171 -10.56 23.94 2.07
N GLU A 172 -9.58 23.16 2.53
CA GLU A 172 -9.10 23.18 3.93
C GLU A 172 -8.50 24.52 4.34
N ALA A 173 -7.90 25.27 3.41
CA ALA A 173 -7.35 26.60 3.67
C ALA A 173 -8.41 27.70 3.66
N GLY A 174 -9.66 27.41 3.26
CA GLY A 174 -10.75 28.38 3.17
C GLY A 174 -10.57 29.41 2.04
N LEU A 175 -9.76 29.10 1.03
CA LEU A 175 -9.43 30.02 -0.07
C LEU A 175 -10.46 29.98 -1.21
N ASP A 176 -11.36 29.00 -1.19
CA ASP A 176 -12.42 28.84 -2.19
C ASP A 176 -13.36 30.07 -2.24
N PHE A 177 -13.48 30.81 -1.13
CA PHE A 177 -14.24 32.08 -1.10
C PHE A 177 -13.52 33.25 -1.80
N LYS A 178 -12.17 33.22 -1.91
CA LYS A 178 -11.39 34.26 -2.58
C LYS A 178 -11.27 34.03 -4.09
N CYS A 179 -11.32 32.78 -4.55
CA CYS A 179 -11.29 32.45 -5.98
C CYS A 179 -12.67 32.48 -6.64
N LYS A 180 -13.76 32.12 -5.93
CA LYS A 180 -15.13 32.26 -6.45
C LYS A 180 -15.64 33.69 -6.40
N VAL A 181 -15.17 34.49 -5.44
CA VAL A 181 -15.46 35.92 -5.37
C VAL A 181 -14.22 36.64 -5.91
N GLY A 182 -14.14 36.78 -7.24
CA GLY A 182 -13.03 37.45 -7.92
C GLY A 182 -12.83 38.88 -7.45
N VAL A 183 -12.16 39.07 -6.32
CA VAL A 183 -11.67 40.37 -5.84
C VAL A 183 -10.16 40.34 -5.94
N THR A 184 -9.69 40.58 -7.16
CA THR A 184 -8.36 41.11 -7.38
C THR A 184 -8.30 42.48 -6.69
N ASN A 185 -7.38 42.63 -5.74
CA ASN A 185 -7.16 43.87 -4.99
C ASN A 185 -6.47 44.95 -5.86
N ASP A 186 -6.98 45.21 -7.07
CA ASP A 186 -6.34 46.13 -8.02
C ASP A 186 -7.29 47.13 -8.68
N ALA A 187 -8.41 47.43 -8.03
CA ALA A 187 -9.14 48.67 -8.26
C ALA A 187 -9.92 49.02 -7.00
N LEU A 188 -9.56 50.13 -6.35
CA LEU A 188 -10.55 50.86 -5.56
C LEU A 188 -11.65 51.34 -6.52
N PRO A 189 -12.93 51.10 -6.18
CA PRO A 189 -13.86 52.21 -6.27
C PRO A 189 -14.65 52.39 -4.98
N THR A 190 -14.73 53.66 -4.61
CA THR A 190 -15.67 54.28 -3.69
C THR A 190 -17.09 53.72 -3.82
N GLN A 191 -17.66 53.33 -2.68
CA GLN A 191 -19.09 53.29 -2.31
C GLN A 191 -20.11 53.25 -3.45
N GLN A 192 -20.84 52.12 -3.59
CA GLN A 192 -22.22 52.13 -4.06
C GLN A 192 -23.08 51.08 -3.32
N GLU A 193 -23.92 51.57 -2.41
CA GLU A 193 -25.13 50.91 -1.92
C GLU A 193 -26.14 50.88 -3.08
N ALA A 194 -26.43 49.72 -3.69
CA ALA A 194 -27.49 49.64 -4.70
C ALA A 194 -28.15 48.26 -4.92
N GLU A 195 -27.79 47.17 -4.21
CA GLU A 195 -28.35 45.84 -4.51
C GLU A 195 -29.35 45.28 -3.48
N GLU A 196 -29.61 45.95 -2.34
CA GLU A 196 -30.59 45.44 -1.36
C GLU A 196 -32.07 45.80 -1.66
N GLN A 197 -32.38 46.67 -2.64
CA GLN A 197 -33.76 47.14 -2.86
C GLN A 197 -34.60 46.32 -3.86
N THR A 198 -34.01 45.41 -4.64
CA THR A 198 -34.74 44.63 -5.64
C THR A 198 -35.40 43.40 -5.03
N ASP A 199 -34.73 42.74 -4.09
CA ASP A 199 -35.18 41.47 -3.53
C ASP A 199 -36.35 41.66 -2.55
N ASP A 200 -36.34 42.73 -1.75
CA ASP A 200 -37.43 43.05 -0.82
C ASP A 200 -38.76 43.35 -1.54
N LYS A 201 -38.71 44.00 -2.71
CA LYS A 201 -39.92 44.33 -3.50
C LYS A 201 -40.56 43.10 -4.14
N GLU A 202 -39.76 42.12 -4.53
CA GLU A 202 -40.27 40.87 -5.11
C GLU A 202 -40.88 39.95 -4.04
N LEU A 203 -40.29 39.94 -2.84
CA LEU A 203 -40.81 39.22 -1.68
C LEU A 203 -42.14 39.82 -1.18
N ASP A 204 -42.26 41.14 -1.11
CA ASP A 204 -43.50 41.81 -0.73
C ASP A 204 -44.63 41.60 -1.75
N ALA A 205 -44.31 41.58 -3.04
CA ALA A 205 -45.29 41.26 -4.09
C ALA A 205 -45.80 39.81 -3.99
N ARG A 206 -44.92 38.86 -3.67
CA ARG A 206 -45.31 37.45 -3.43
C ARG A 206 -46.16 37.28 -2.17
N LEU A 207 -45.86 38.01 -1.10
CA LEU A 207 -46.65 37.97 0.13
C LEU A 207 -48.05 38.59 -0.06
N ALA A 208 -48.16 39.66 -0.86
CA ALA A 208 -49.46 40.26 -1.20
C ALA A 208 -50.34 39.31 -2.02
N ALA A 209 -49.75 38.59 -2.99
CA ALA A 209 -50.46 37.60 -3.79
C ALA A 209 -50.97 36.41 -2.95
N LEU A 210 -50.19 35.93 -1.98
CA LEU A 210 -50.58 34.88 -1.04
C LEU A 210 -51.67 35.33 -0.05
N ARG A 211 -51.67 36.60 0.36
CA ARG A 211 -52.73 37.17 1.20
C ARG A 211 -54.03 37.37 0.43
N ALA A 212 -53.96 37.66 -0.87
CA ALA A 212 -55.13 37.78 -1.74
C ALA A 212 -55.76 36.42 -2.07
N SER A 213 -54.97 35.33 -2.10
CA SER A 213 -55.48 33.97 -2.37
C SER A 213 -56.05 33.24 -1.14
N MET A 214 -56.04 33.86 0.04
CA MET A 214 -56.59 33.29 1.30
C MET A 214 -57.82 34.05 1.82
N LYS A 215 -58.45 34.88 0.97
CA LYS A 215 -59.75 35.51 1.21
C LYS A 215 -60.74 35.10 0.14
#